data_AF-A0A173TMR5-F1
#
_entry.id   AF-A0A173TMR5-F1
#
_cell.length_a   1.000
_cell.length_b   1.000
_cell.length_c   1.000
_cell.angle_alpha   90.00
_cell.angle_beta   90.00
_cell.angle_gamma   90.00
#
_symmetry.space_group_name_H-M   'P 1'
#
loop_
_entity.id
_entity.type
_entity.pdbx_description
1 polymer ?
#
loop_
_entity_poly.entity_id
_entity_poly.type
_entity_poly.pdbx_seq_one_letter_code
_entity_poly.pdbx_strand_id
1 'polypeptide(L)'
;MGQRSQIFVRFEKELGEKEIVARYFNWNYGERMISRVYHTIAWIKAHLELTNSDPGQYLSQNRKKLVRILDTNFDMYDITIASNILKEYEEFDWHMPLNDFMFNGQDNNDGKAFIDVKRNGMIKYALLTSDNVLCNPSEYMVWDIDKEWMIPDKYISKRMIGITEEHIEELSDIATLMTEEEVKEFMEYEYAGGEK
;
A
#
# COMPACT_ATOMS: atom_id res chain seq x y z
N MET A 1 -2.96 -6.50 -21.42
CA MET A 1 -3.37 -6.89 -20.05
C MET A 1 -3.68 -5.63 -19.28
N GLY A 2 -4.62 -5.67 -18.34
CA GLY A 2 -5.03 -4.47 -17.59
C GLY A 2 -4.00 -4.11 -16.51
N GLN A 3 -3.87 -2.82 -16.21
CA GLN A 3 -3.07 -2.31 -15.09
C GLN A 3 -3.75 -2.69 -13.77
N ARG A 4 -3.07 -3.50 -12.95
CA ARG A 4 -3.55 -4.12 -11.70
C ARG A 4 -2.44 -4.13 -10.65
N SER A 5 -2.77 -3.66 -9.45
CA SER A 5 -1.89 -3.68 -8.29
C SER A 5 -2.69 -3.78 -7.00
N GLN A 6 -1.98 -3.99 -5.89
CA GLN A 6 -2.58 -4.07 -4.57
C GLN A 6 -1.88 -3.17 -3.55
N ILE A 7 -2.65 -2.61 -2.61
CA ILE A 7 -2.09 -1.91 -1.44
C ILE A 7 -2.67 -2.56 -0.18
N PHE A 8 -1.78 -2.93 0.73
CA PHE A 8 -2.10 -3.55 2.00
C PHE A 8 -1.65 -2.65 3.15
N VAL A 9 -2.55 -2.38 4.09
CA VAL A 9 -2.23 -1.67 5.33
C VAL A 9 -2.49 -2.57 6.51
N ARG A 10 -1.43 -2.99 7.21
CA ARG A 10 -1.47 -3.78 8.43
C ARG A 10 -1.24 -2.91 9.65
N PHE A 11 -1.97 -3.17 10.71
CA PHE A 11 -1.78 -2.51 12.00
C PHE A 11 -2.15 -3.43 13.15
N GLU A 12 -1.46 -3.28 14.28
CA GLU A 12 -1.69 -4.07 15.49
C GLU A 12 -2.76 -3.40 16.36
N LYS A 13 -3.97 -3.97 16.41
CA LYS A 13 -5.11 -3.41 17.16
C LYS A 13 -5.03 -3.71 18.65
N GLU A 14 -4.70 -4.96 18.99
CA GLU A 14 -4.42 -5.42 20.35
C GLU A 14 -3.08 -6.16 20.34
N LEU A 15 -2.50 -6.43 21.52
CA LEU A 15 -1.19 -7.07 21.62
C LEU A 15 -1.20 -8.43 20.89
N GLY A 16 -0.46 -8.53 19.79
CA GLY A 16 -0.40 -9.72 18.96
C GLY A 16 -1.56 -9.92 17.99
N GLU A 17 -2.56 -9.03 17.97
CA GLU A 17 -3.70 -9.07 17.03
C GLU A 17 -3.49 -8.03 15.92
N LYS A 18 -3.04 -8.49 14.75
CA LYS A 18 -2.89 -7.64 13.56
C LYS A 18 -4.13 -7.69 12.68
N GLU A 19 -4.65 -6.52 12.37
CA GLU A 19 -5.68 -6.33 11.35
C GLU A 19 -5.04 -5.86 10.03
N ILE A 20 -5.71 -6.15 8.92
CA ILE A 20 -5.29 -5.72 7.59
C ILE A 20 -6.43 -5.07 6.81
N VAL A 21 -6.08 -4.06 6.02
CA VAL A 21 -6.91 -3.50 4.95
C VAL A 21 -6.25 -3.89 3.63
N ALA A 22 -6.96 -4.64 2.80
CA ALA A 22 -6.45 -5.19 1.55
C ALA A 22 -7.24 -4.63 0.35
N ARG A 23 -6.56 -3.84 -0.48
CA ARG A 23 -7.18 -3.07 -1.58
C ARG A 23 -6.61 -3.51 -2.92
N TYR A 24 -7.50 -3.83 -3.86
CA TYR A 24 -7.16 -4.21 -5.23
C TYR A 24 -7.54 -3.10 -6.19
N PHE A 25 -6.55 -2.57 -6.91
CA PHE A 25 -6.69 -1.39 -7.76
C PHE A 25 -6.63 -1.72 -9.25
N ASN A 26 -7.46 -1.02 -10.02
CA ASN A 26 -7.31 -0.89 -11.46
C ASN A 26 -6.61 0.44 -11.74
N TRP A 27 -5.63 0.49 -12.65
CA TRP A 27 -4.93 1.74 -13.02
C TRP A 27 -4.16 2.40 -11.86
N ASN A 28 -3.46 1.59 -11.06
CA ASN A 28 -2.52 2.08 -10.06
C ASN A 28 -1.14 1.45 -10.32
N TYR A 29 -0.22 2.27 -10.82
CA TYR A 29 1.10 1.88 -11.32
C TYR A 29 2.03 3.10 -11.18
N GLY A 30 3.34 2.90 -11.23
CA GLY A 30 4.36 3.94 -11.26
C GLY A 30 4.14 5.04 -10.22
N GLU A 31 4.05 6.28 -10.69
CA GLU A 31 3.87 7.47 -9.87
C GLU A 31 2.57 7.43 -9.04
N ARG A 32 1.54 6.74 -9.52
CA ARG A 32 0.25 6.60 -8.81
C ARG A 32 0.41 5.74 -7.57
N MET A 33 1.19 4.67 -7.67
CA MET A 33 1.51 3.81 -6.53
C MET A 33 2.30 4.61 -5.48
N ILE A 34 3.36 5.31 -5.92
CA ILE A 34 4.19 6.13 -5.04
C ILE A 34 3.35 7.20 -4.33
N SER A 35 2.51 7.92 -5.09
CA SER A 35 1.58 8.92 -4.57
C SER A 35 0.66 8.37 -3.48
N ARG A 36 -0.02 7.26 -3.75
CA ARG A 36 -0.95 6.66 -2.79
C ARG A 36 -0.24 6.17 -1.53
N VAL A 37 0.93 5.55 -1.67
CA VAL A 37 1.72 5.08 -0.53
C VAL A 37 2.18 6.27 0.32
N TYR A 38 2.75 7.29 -0.31
CA TYR A 38 3.19 8.51 0.38
C TYR A 38 2.04 9.18 1.14
N HIS A 39 0.95 9.53 0.45
CA HIS A 39 -0.16 10.25 1.08
C HIS A 39 -0.85 9.43 2.17
N THR A 40 -0.89 8.09 2.03
CA THR A 40 -1.39 7.21 3.08
C THR A 40 -0.49 7.26 4.32
N ILE A 41 0.82 7.10 4.15
CA ILE A 41 1.79 7.13 5.26
C ILE A 41 1.80 8.52 5.93
N ALA A 42 1.83 9.59 5.14
CA ALA A 42 1.80 10.97 5.62
C ALA A 42 0.52 11.26 6.42
N TRP A 43 -0.65 10.81 5.92
CA TRP A 43 -1.91 10.93 6.64
C TRP A 43 -1.88 10.18 7.97
N ILE A 44 -1.42 8.92 7.98
CA ILE A 44 -1.31 8.12 9.21
C ILE A 44 -0.40 8.84 10.22
N LYS A 45 0.83 9.18 9.82
CA LYS A 45 1.82 9.81 10.68
C LYS A 45 1.31 11.10 11.32
N ALA A 46 0.79 12.02 10.50
CA ALA A 46 0.26 13.30 10.98
C ALA A 46 -0.87 13.12 11.99
N HIS A 47 -1.77 12.15 11.77
CA HIS A 47 -2.90 11.94 12.68
C HIS A 47 -2.49 11.26 13.98
N LEU A 48 -1.55 10.31 13.94
CA LEU A 48 -1.00 9.70 15.15
C LEU A 48 -0.30 10.75 16.03
N GLU A 49 0.49 11.64 15.43
CA GLU A 49 1.15 12.76 16.12
C GLU A 49 0.14 13.75 16.72
N LEU A 50 -0.88 14.15 15.96
CA LEU A 50 -1.89 15.12 16.42
C LEU A 50 -2.78 14.58 17.55
N THR A 51 -3.11 13.30 17.51
CA THR A 51 -4.07 12.69 18.44
C THR A 51 -3.42 12.02 19.63
N ASN A 52 -2.11 11.76 19.56
CA ASN A 52 -1.36 10.97 20.56
C ASN A 52 -2.10 9.66 20.94
N SER A 53 -2.76 9.04 19.95
CA SER A 53 -3.59 7.85 20.12
C SER A 53 -2.79 6.58 19.89
N ASP A 54 -3.26 5.46 20.46
CA ASP A 54 -2.74 4.15 20.08
C ASP A 54 -2.98 3.91 18.57
N PRO A 55 -1.94 3.58 17.77
CA PRO A 55 -2.09 3.48 16.32
C PRO A 55 -3.11 2.44 15.87
N GLY A 56 -3.14 1.29 16.54
CA GLY A 56 -4.07 0.21 16.24
C GLY A 56 -5.51 0.61 16.45
N GLN A 57 -5.80 1.18 17.63
CA GLN A 57 -7.15 1.67 17.94
C GLN A 57 -7.57 2.80 17.01
N TYR A 58 -6.68 3.76 16.73
CA TYR A 58 -6.97 4.87 15.84
C TYR A 58 -7.34 4.39 14.44
N LEU A 59 -6.53 3.51 13.85
CA LEU A 59 -6.74 2.99 12.50
C LEU A 59 -7.97 2.08 12.43
N SER A 60 -8.22 1.27 13.45
CA SER A 60 -9.43 0.45 13.53
C SER A 60 -10.69 1.32 13.53
N GLN A 61 -10.74 2.35 14.38
CA GLN A 61 -11.86 3.30 14.46
C GLN A 61 -12.03 4.16 13.20
N ASN A 62 -10.92 4.47 12.50
CA ASN A 62 -10.91 5.31 11.31
C ASN A 62 -10.73 4.51 10.01
N ARG A 63 -11.00 3.20 10.01
CA ARG A 63 -10.80 2.31 8.86
C ARG A 63 -11.48 2.81 7.57
N LYS A 64 -12.71 3.32 7.69
CA LYS A 64 -13.43 3.91 6.54
C LYS A 64 -12.74 5.15 5.96
N LYS A 65 -12.04 5.94 6.78
CA LYS A 65 -11.25 7.08 6.31
C LYS A 65 -9.95 6.59 5.67
N LEU A 66 -9.26 5.63 6.28
CA LEU A 66 -8.07 5.01 5.70
C LEU A 66 -8.33 4.48 4.28
N VAL A 67 -9.45 3.77 4.07
CA VAL A 67 -9.85 3.30 2.74
C VAL A 67 -10.06 4.46 1.76
N ARG A 68 -10.67 5.57 2.18
CA ARG A 68 -10.85 6.75 1.31
C ARG A 68 -9.53 7.42 0.94
N ILE A 69 -8.57 7.46 1.87
CA ILE A 69 -7.22 7.96 1.61
C ILE A 69 -6.53 7.06 0.57
N LEU A 70 -6.57 5.73 0.76
CA LEU A 70 -6.04 4.76 -0.21
C LEU A 70 -6.68 4.90 -1.60
N ASP A 71 -8.00 5.11 -1.66
CA ASP A 71 -8.74 5.26 -2.91
C ASP A 71 -8.50 6.63 -3.61
N THR A 72 -7.86 7.61 -2.95
CA THR A 72 -7.56 8.94 -3.52
C THR A 72 -6.12 9.04 -4.03
N ASN A 73 -5.94 9.49 -5.28
CA ASN A 73 -4.63 9.97 -5.76
C ASN A 73 -4.67 11.50 -5.75
N PHE A 74 -3.97 12.08 -4.77
CA PHE A 74 -4.01 13.51 -4.53
C PHE A 74 -3.31 14.31 -5.63
N ASP A 75 -2.24 13.78 -6.22
CA ASP A 75 -1.42 14.52 -7.20
C ASP A 75 -2.06 14.55 -8.59
N MET A 76 -2.83 13.50 -8.89
CA MET A 76 -3.58 13.39 -10.14
C MET A 76 -5.02 13.88 -10.01
N TYR A 77 -5.43 14.33 -8.81
CA TYR A 77 -6.79 14.77 -8.51
C TYR A 77 -7.84 13.74 -8.94
N ASP A 78 -7.56 12.46 -8.69
CA ASP A 78 -8.44 11.35 -9.05
C ASP A 78 -8.79 10.44 -7.88
N ILE A 79 -9.87 9.69 -8.08
CA ILE A 79 -10.33 8.68 -7.15
C ILE A 79 -10.46 7.38 -7.94
N THR A 80 -9.81 6.34 -7.44
CA THR A 80 -9.93 4.97 -7.96
C THR A 80 -10.55 4.11 -6.88
N ILE A 81 -11.79 3.69 -7.10
CA ILE A 81 -12.50 2.82 -6.16
C ILE A 81 -11.91 1.42 -6.29
N ALA A 82 -11.08 1.04 -5.31
CA ALA A 82 -10.54 -0.30 -5.23
C ALA A 82 -11.57 -1.33 -4.75
N SER A 83 -11.37 -2.57 -5.17
CA SER A 83 -12.02 -3.74 -4.60
C SER A 83 -11.50 -4.02 -3.19
N ASN A 84 -12.37 -4.59 -2.34
CA ASN A 84 -11.99 -5.07 -1.00
C ASN A 84 -11.68 -6.57 -1.10
N ILE A 85 -10.40 -6.92 -1.06
CA ILE A 85 -9.94 -8.32 -1.24
C ILE A 85 -10.51 -9.22 -0.14
N LEU A 86 -10.59 -8.76 1.12
CA LEU A 86 -11.14 -9.58 2.21
C LEU A 86 -12.62 -9.90 1.98
N LYS A 87 -13.38 -8.89 1.55
CA LYS A 87 -14.81 -9.07 1.25
C LYS A 87 -15.02 -9.99 0.04
N GLU A 88 -14.21 -9.85 -1.00
CA GLU A 88 -14.25 -10.78 -2.14
C GLU A 88 -13.93 -12.22 -1.71
N TYR A 89 -13.01 -12.40 -0.76
CA TYR A 89 -12.72 -13.71 -0.19
C TYR A 89 -13.89 -14.30 0.60
N GLU A 90 -14.63 -13.46 1.35
CA GLU A 90 -15.81 -13.89 2.12
C GLU A 90 -17.02 -14.26 1.24
N GLU A 91 -17.15 -13.61 0.07
CA GLU A 91 -18.31 -13.78 -0.82
C GLU A 91 -18.26 -15.07 -1.65
N PHE A 92 -17.09 -15.71 -1.78
CA PHE A 92 -16.92 -16.91 -2.60
C PHE A 92 -16.06 -17.98 -1.91
N ASP A 93 -16.29 -19.26 -2.25
CA ASP A 93 -15.44 -20.36 -1.80
C ASP A 93 -14.22 -20.50 -2.73
N TRP A 94 -13.14 -19.82 -2.38
CA TRP A 94 -11.91 -19.78 -3.19
C TRP A 94 -11.07 -21.05 -3.12
N HIS A 95 -11.44 -22.04 -2.29
CA HIS A 95 -10.70 -23.30 -2.11
C HIS A 95 -9.18 -23.12 -1.89
N MET A 96 -8.76 -21.97 -1.34
CA MET A 96 -7.38 -21.66 -1.00
C MET A 96 -7.32 -20.83 0.29
N PRO A 97 -6.22 -20.86 1.06
CA PRO A 97 -6.05 -20.00 2.23
C PRO A 97 -6.14 -18.51 1.89
N LEU A 98 -6.57 -17.69 2.85
CA LEU A 98 -6.70 -16.24 2.68
C LEU A 98 -5.39 -15.58 2.23
N ASN A 99 -4.25 -15.97 2.81
CA ASN A 99 -2.95 -15.38 2.46
C ASN A 99 -2.57 -15.68 1.00
N ASP A 100 -2.80 -16.91 0.55
CA ASP A 100 -2.57 -17.28 -0.84
C ASP A 100 -3.48 -16.46 -1.77
N PHE A 101 -4.74 -16.29 -1.40
CA PHE A 101 -5.67 -15.45 -2.16
C PHE A 101 -5.22 -13.99 -2.23
N MET A 102 -4.80 -13.40 -1.10
CA MET A 102 -4.38 -12.00 -1.04
C MET A 102 -3.09 -11.73 -1.80
N PHE A 103 -2.07 -12.57 -1.61
CA PHE A 103 -0.71 -12.26 -2.05
C PHE A 103 -0.32 -12.93 -3.37
N ASN A 104 -0.98 -14.04 -3.73
CA ASN A 104 -0.62 -14.85 -4.89
C ASN A 104 -1.81 -15.13 -5.83
N GLY A 105 -3.05 -14.94 -5.38
CA GLY A 105 -4.27 -15.24 -6.14
C GLY A 105 -4.85 -14.09 -6.95
N GLN A 106 -4.44 -12.84 -6.66
CA GLN A 106 -4.89 -11.65 -7.39
C GLN A 106 -4.03 -11.40 -8.65
N ASP A 107 -4.66 -10.95 -9.74
CA ASP A 107 -3.92 -10.43 -10.90
C ASP A 107 -3.01 -9.28 -10.48
N ASN A 108 -1.73 -9.32 -10.85
CA ASN A 108 -0.77 -8.34 -10.39
C ASN A 108 0.27 -8.04 -11.48
N ASN A 109 0.06 -6.96 -12.23
CA ASN A 109 0.98 -6.54 -13.28
C ASN A 109 1.85 -5.36 -12.85
N ASP A 110 1.36 -4.52 -11.92
CA ASP A 110 2.01 -3.26 -11.52
C ASP A 110 2.44 -3.27 -10.04
N GLY A 111 2.51 -4.47 -9.46
CA GLY A 111 3.13 -4.72 -8.15
C GLY A 111 2.22 -4.54 -6.95
N LYS A 112 2.82 -4.63 -5.76
CA LYS A 112 2.14 -4.50 -4.47
C LYS A 112 2.82 -3.46 -3.60
N ALA A 113 2.05 -2.80 -2.75
CA ALA A 113 2.59 -2.01 -1.66
C ALA A 113 2.13 -2.56 -0.32
N PHE A 114 3.05 -2.70 0.63
CA PHE A 114 2.75 -2.99 2.03
C PHE A 114 3.02 -1.76 2.87
N ILE A 115 2.14 -1.48 3.81
CA ILE A 115 2.29 -0.46 4.85
C ILE A 115 2.01 -1.16 6.17
N ASP A 116 2.96 -1.14 7.09
CA ASP A 116 2.88 -1.80 8.38
C ASP A 116 3.07 -0.80 9.50
N VAL A 117 1.99 -0.51 10.22
CA VAL A 117 1.95 0.45 11.31
C VAL A 117 2.14 -0.30 12.62
N LYS A 118 3.31 -0.10 13.24
CA LYS A 118 3.66 -0.70 14.53
C LYS A 118 2.95 0.04 15.65
N ARG A 119 2.76 -0.66 16.78
CA ARG A 119 2.14 -0.10 17.98
C ARG A 119 2.85 1.11 18.57
N ASN A 120 4.17 1.22 18.38
CA ASN A 120 4.95 2.38 18.81
C ASN A 120 4.85 3.59 17.84
N GLY A 121 4.00 3.52 16.82
CA GLY A 121 3.83 4.56 15.81
C GLY A 121 4.84 4.51 14.66
N MET A 122 5.82 3.61 14.70
CA MET A 122 6.74 3.42 13.58
C MET A 122 5.99 2.84 12.38
N ILE A 123 6.16 3.46 11.21
CA ILE A 123 5.57 3.01 9.96
C ILE A 123 6.67 2.39 9.11
N LYS A 124 6.45 1.16 8.65
CA LYS A 124 7.28 0.50 7.65
C LYS A 124 6.53 0.33 6.35
N TYR A 125 7.24 0.27 5.23
CA TYR A 125 6.62 0.04 3.93
C TYR A 125 7.47 -0.86 3.02
N ALA A 126 6.83 -1.49 2.06
CA ALA A 126 7.49 -2.22 0.97
C ALA A 126 6.81 -1.90 -0.35
N LEU A 127 7.59 -1.85 -1.42
CA LEU A 127 7.11 -1.90 -2.79
C LEU A 127 7.62 -3.20 -3.40
N LEU A 128 6.74 -3.92 -4.07
CA LEU A 128 7.01 -5.24 -4.60
C LEU A 128 6.66 -5.29 -6.08
N THR A 129 7.48 -5.98 -6.86
CA THR A 129 7.17 -6.29 -8.26
C THR A 129 5.99 -7.28 -8.38
N SER A 130 5.60 -7.61 -9.62
CA SER A 130 4.63 -8.68 -9.90
C SER A 130 5.02 -10.01 -9.25
N ASP A 131 6.32 -10.30 -9.21
CA ASP A 131 6.94 -11.53 -8.70
C ASP A 131 7.31 -11.44 -7.20
N ASN A 132 6.76 -10.46 -6.48
CA ASN A 132 7.04 -10.19 -5.06
C ASN A 132 8.52 -9.88 -4.74
N VAL A 133 9.27 -9.32 -5.69
CA VAL A 133 10.65 -8.85 -5.43
C VAL A 133 10.57 -7.47 -4.76
N LEU A 134 11.24 -7.32 -3.61
CA LEU A 134 11.32 -6.06 -2.87
C LEU A 134 12.12 -5.01 -3.66
N CYS A 135 11.54 -3.81 -3.72
CA CYS A 135 12.15 -2.64 -4.33
C CYS A 135 12.09 -1.46 -3.36
N ASN A 136 13.13 -0.62 -3.40
CA ASN A 136 12.96 0.76 -2.96
C ASN A 136 12.10 1.55 -3.97
N PRO A 137 11.61 2.75 -3.64
CA PRO A 137 10.75 3.52 -4.54
C PRO A 137 11.33 3.82 -5.91
N SER A 138 12.63 4.12 -6.02
CA SER A 138 13.28 4.38 -7.30
C SER A 138 13.42 3.11 -8.15
N GLU A 139 13.76 1.98 -7.50
CA GLU A 139 13.81 0.67 -8.15
C GLU A 139 12.43 0.25 -8.67
N TYR A 140 11.38 0.50 -7.89
CA TYR A 140 10.00 0.24 -8.30
C TYR A 140 9.62 1.04 -9.55
N MET A 141 9.92 2.35 -9.58
CA MET A 141 9.65 3.19 -10.75
C MET A 141 10.37 2.69 -12.00
N VAL A 142 11.62 2.25 -11.86
CA VAL A 142 12.39 1.68 -12.98
C VAL A 142 11.82 0.33 -13.42
N TRP A 143 11.34 -0.50 -12.50
CA TRP A 143 10.72 -1.78 -12.86
C TRP A 143 9.39 -1.60 -13.59
N ASP A 144 8.54 -0.70 -13.10
CA ASP A 144 7.16 -0.55 -13.57
C ASP A 144 7.05 0.28 -14.86
N ILE A 145 7.85 1.36 -14.97
CA ILE A 145 7.79 2.32 -16.09
C ILE A 145 9.02 2.27 -17.01
N ASP A 146 10.12 1.66 -16.57
CA ASP A 146 11.48 1.79 -17.14
C ASP A 146 12.18 3.11 -16.78
N LYS A 147 13.49 3.20 -17.05
CA LYS A 147 14.37 4.36 -16.80
C LYS A 147 13.88 5.65 -17.45
N GLU A 148 12.98 5.54 -18.41
CA GLU A 148 12.37 6.68 -19.10
C GLU A 148 11.32 7.40 -18.24
N TRP A 149 10.96 6.91 -17.04
CA TRP A 149 10.01 7.58 -16.14
C TRP A 149 10.44 9.01 -15.76
N MET A 150 11.74 9.30 -15.81
CA MET A 150 12.31 10.64 -15.56
C MET A 150 12.24 11.57 -16.79
N ILE A 151 11.75 11.07 -17.93
CA ILE A 151 11.62 11.82 -19.18
C ILE A 151 10.15 12.19 -19.37
N PRO A 152 9.80 13.49 -19.42
CA PRO A 152 8.42 13.90 -19.66
C PRO A 152 7.91 13.40 -21.01
N ASP A 153 6.67 12.91 -21.03
CA ASP A 153 5.99 12.46 -22.24
C ASP A 153 4.53 12.99 -22.30
N LYS A 154 3.68 12.38 -23.15
CA LYS A 154 2.27 12.77 -23.29
C LYS A 154 1.39 12.39 -22.09
N TYR A 155 1.85 11.52 -21.20
CA TYR A 155 1.12 10.99 -20.05
C TYR A 155 1.70 11.52 -18.73
N ILE A 156 3.02 11.62 -18.63
CA ILE A 156 3.75 12.08 -17.44
C ILE A 156 4.39 13.43 -17.73
N SER A 157 3.97 14.45 -16.98
CA SER A 157 4.56 15.80 -17.09
C SER A 157 5.82 15.94 -16.25
N LYS A 158 6.67 16.91 -16.58
CA LYS A 158 7.84 17.29 -15.75
C LYS A 158 7.47 17.61 -14.30
N ARG A 159 6.28 18.20 -14.08
CA ARG A 159 5.77 18.47 -12.74
C ARG A 159 5.48 17.18 -11.97
N MET A 160 4.89 16.18 -12.63
CA MET A 160 4.58 14.89 -12.01
C MET A 160 5.85 14.14 -11.62
N ILE A 161 6.87 14.19 -12.48
CA ILE A 161 8.20 13.63 -12.17
C ILE A 161 8.76 14.27 -10.91
N GLY A 162 8.79 15.61 -10.84
CA GLY A 162 9.29 16.32 -9.67
C GLY A 162 8.51 16.03 -8.38
N ILE A 163 7.18 15.91 -8.45
CA ILE A 163 6.35 15.49 -7.29
C ILE A 163 6.69 14.06 -6.87
N THR A 164 6.90 13.16 -7.84
CA THR A 164 7.26 11.77 -7.55
C THR A 164 8.64 11.68 -6.89
N GLU A 165 9.62 12.45 -7.37
CA GLU A 165 10.94 12.57 -6.74
C GLU A 165 10.83 13.08 -5.29
N GLU A 166 10.05 14.16 -5.07
CA GLU A 166 9.80 14.72 -3.73
C GLU A 166 9.17 13.67 -2.80
N HIS A 167 8.17 12.92 -3.27
CA HIS A 167 7.55 11.84 -2.48
C HIS A 167 8.52 10.72 -2.14
N ILE A 168 9.42 10.34 -3.06
CA ILE A 168 10.44 9.32 -2.80
C ILE A 168 11.39 9.79 -1.69
N GLU A 169 11.83 11.04 -1.74
CA GLU A 169 12.69 11.64 -0.72
C GLU A 169 11.97 11.70 0.63
N GLU A 170 10.78 12.28 0.69
CA GLU A 170 10.03 12.45 1.93
C GLU A 170 9.58 11.12 2.55
N LEU A 171 9.29 10.10 1.74
CA LEU A 171 9.01 8.74 2.23
C LEU A 171 10.13 8.21 3.13
N SER A 172 11.39 8.51 2.78
CA SER A 172 12.55 8.09 3.57
C SER A 172 12.66 8.80 4.92
N ASP A 173 12.04 9.97 5.06
CA ASP A 173 12.00 10.73 6.32
C ASP A 173 10.84 10.29 7.23
N ILE A 174 9.75 9.79 6.64
CA ILE A 174 8.52 9.50 7.39
C ILE A 174 8.26 8.02 7.66
N ALA A 175 8.91 7.12 6.92
CA ALA A 175 8.77 5.68 7.10
C ALA A 175 10.06 4.92 6.77
N THR A 176 10.12 3.67 7.21
CA THR A 176 11.29 2.81 6.96
C THR A 176 10.95 1.73 5.94
N LEU A 177 11.82 1.54 4.93
CA LEU A 177 11.68 0.42 4.00
C LEU A 177 11.82 -0.91 4.77
N MET A 178 10.94 -1.86 4.50
CA MET A 178 10.99 -3.20 5.07
C MET A 178 12.23 -3.96 4.60
N THR A 179 12.65 -4.93 5.39
CA THR A 179 13.58 -5.98 4.97
C THR A 179 12.83 -7.13 4.28
N GLU A 180 13.54 -8.00 3.56
CA GLU A 180 12.94 -9.20 2.95
C GLU A 180 12.30 -10.12 4.01
N GLU A 181 12.91 -10.24 5.18
CA GLU A 181 12.35 -11.01 6.30
C GLU A 181 11.05 -10.42 6.82
N GLU A 182 10.94 -9.09 6.84
CA GLU A 182 9.71 -8.40 7.26
C GLU A 182 8.61 -8.51 6.21
N VAL A 183 8.94 -8.45 4.92
CA VAL A 183 8.01 -8.72 3.83
C VAL A 183 7.48 -10.15 3.93
N LYS A 184 8.37 -11.11 4.16
CA LYS A 184 8.01 -12.52 4.35
C LYS A 184 7.09 -12.70 5.55
N GLU A 185 7.44 -12.14 6.71
CA GLU A 185 6.58 -12.16 7.90
C GLU A 185 5.22 -11.51 7.64
N PHE A 186 5.19 -10.43 6.87
CA PHE A 186 3.94 -9.78 6.47
C PHE A 186 3.05 -10.73 5.67
N MET A 187 3.60 -11.47 4.72
CA MET A 187 2.82 -12.38 3.87
C MET A 187 2.43 -13.69 4.56
N GLU A 188 3.23 -14.15 5.51
CA GLU A 188 3.02 -15.43 6.23
C GLU A 188 2.17 -15.28 7.50
N TYR A 189 1.99 -14.06 8.02
CA TYR A 189 1.17 -13.82 9.21
C TYR A 189 -0.27 -14.35 9.03
N GLU A 190 -0.78 -15.09 10.01
CA GLU A 190 -2.15 -15.62 9.97
C GLU A 190 -3.17 -14.52 10.24
N TYR A 191 -3.69 -13.93 9.16
CA TYR A 191 -4.76 -12.93 9.25
C TYR A 191 -6.10 -13.62 9.54
N ALA A 192 -6.84 -13.08 10.49
CA ALA A 192 -8.26 -13.41 10.60
C ALA A 192 -8.98 -12.89 9.33
N GLY A 193 -9.72 -13.75 8.63
CA GLY A 193 -10.67 -13.30 7.61
C GLY A 193 -11.63 -12.27 8.22
N GLY A 194 -11.93 -11.17 7.51
CA GLY A 194 -12.97 -10.23 7.95
C GLY A 194 -14.35 -10.91 7.93
N GLU A 195 -15.46 -10.27 8.29
CA GLU A 195 -15.78 -9.36 9.39
C GLU A 195 -16.53 -10.19 10.47
N LYS A 196 -16.43 -9.82 11.75
CA LYS A 196 -17.49 -10.11 12.73
C LYS A 196 -18.15 -8.80 13.14
#